data_AF-A0A9N9ZLW7-F1
#
_entry.id   AF-A0A9N9ZLW7-F1
#
_cell.length_a   1.000
_cell.length_b   1.000
_cell.length_c   1.000
_cell.angle_alpha   90.00
_cell.angle_beta   90.00
_cell.angle_gamma   90.00
#
_symmetry.space_group_name_H-M   'P 1'
#
loop_
_entity.id
_entity.type
_entity.pdbx_description
1 polymer ?
#
loop_
_entity_poly.entity_id
_entity_poly.type
_entity_poly.pdbx_seq_one_letter_code
_entity_poly.pdbx_strand_id
1 'polypeptide(L)'
;MATPSLNLAAYGIVPEDWTYADSCTDLASVYEELRRIDRLDQVVSQYLPPSLGAERETEVRWTSAGSWQYFSLASEVIRRHAAECIGRQREALRSRAVFLSRGQTRDVRLTDLSVELLVLIISNFRCSVVLKDITGMSIARNFPESNRQAVQSLRLVSRLFNSLASPLLCPIIRLSLDQKSLDHVQNISSNPLLASGVRSIRIGLAYRPTVLARSFDRWLEHHNDGSSIIFMSSSLARAASAVERSQGFGDEAMEAYARNIRQHSSRARPDGLDKTLDEEQVSRYEELLRKCYEGYSRAYEVQAQLLSERSFIGAVARLAAQASHPILLELFDTFESELGGPIRGGTDDQTIFRSELIMSTYYTASPVHCSQEQYVEDDEQQHQAVGIISDLPIAIHQAGGVVNAFQLSYALLAHPLSAMADLPSRDWEGVNAAFQQLKVLNMPRIQVHRRQEPSSLSKTQKKTLDDYFSALLSSQHLEEVIIDGTPYTTGWADIPATTWSSLGRLLGGISWPQIKSFKLSGISMTQTQMEGLFQDWRVGAGSKWWMSCEQR
;
A
#
# COMPACT_ATOMS: atom_id res chain seq x y z
N MET A 1 9.82 50.76 11.47
CA MET A 1 9.82 50.17 12.84
C MET A 1 10.93 49.15 12.88
N ALA A 2 11.98 49.41 13.67
CA ALA A 2 13.11 48.50 13.83
C ALA A 2 12.67 47.30 14.68
N THR A 3 12.88 46.08 14.17
CA THR A 3 12.75 44.86 14.97
C THR A 3 13.81 44.90 16.08
N PRO A 4 13.45 44.67 17.35
CA PRO A 4 14.44 44.58 18.42
C PRO A 4 15.33 43.35 18.16
N SER A 5 16.64 43.55 18.12
CA SER A 5 17.61 42.46 18.07
C SER A 5 17.48 41.62 19.34
N LEU A 6 16.95 40.40 19.22
CA LEU A 6 16.90 39.45 20.32
C LEU A 6 18.34 39.09 20.72
N ASN A 7 18.79 39.54 21.89
CA ASN A 7 20.10 39.20 22.43
C ASN A 7 20.06 37.77 23.00
N LEU A 8 20.39 36.77 22.18
CA LEU A 8 20.36 35.34 22.54
C LEU A 8 21.34 34.97 23.66
N ALA A 9 22.39 35.77 23.87
CA ALA A 9 23.30 35.60 25.00
C ALA A 9 22.58 35.85 26.33
N ALA A 10 21.64 36.80 26.37
CA ALA A 10 20.82 37.08 27.56
C ALA A 10 19.86 35.94 27.92
N TYR A 11 19.56 35.04 26.98
CA TYR A 11 18.74 33.85 27.21
C TYR A 11 19.58 32.58 27.44
N GLY A 12 20.92 32.67 27.40
CA GLY A 12 21.81 31.52 27.58
C GLY A 12 21.78 30.50 26.44
N ILE A 13 21.21 30.87 25.28
CA ILE A 13 20.97 29.93 24.16
C ILE A 13 22.16 29.89 23.19
N VAL A 14 22.89 31.00 23.09
CA VAL A 14 24.13 31.09 22.32
C VAL A 14 25.25 31.42 23.31
N PRO A 15 26.19 30.50 23.57
CA PRO A 15 27.36 30.78 24.39
C PRO A 15 28.10 32.02 23.86
N GLU A 16 28.47 32.95 24.75
CA GLU A 16 29.31 34.11 24.40
C GLU A 16 30.66 33.68 23.77
N ASP A 17 31.07 32.45 24.03
CA ASP A 17 32.33 31.84 23.58
C ASP A 17 32.20 31.10 22.23
N TRP A 18 31.38 31.59 21.30
CA TRP A 18 31.40 31.05 19.94
C TRP A 18 32.74 31.38 19.27
N THR A 19 33.56 30.34 19.12
CA THR A 19 34.76 30.40 18.29
C THR A 19 34.32 30.55 16.84
N TYR A 20 34.63 31.71 16.26
CA TYR A 20 34.42 31.95 14.82
C TYR A 20 35.14 30.88 14.02
N ALA A 21 34.55 30.39 12.93
CA ALA A 21 35.17 29.35 12.11
C ALA A 21 36.60 29.73 11.66
N ASP A 22 36.84 31.01 11.40
CA ASP A 22 38.16 31.54 11.01
C ASP A 22 39.22 31.47 12.13
N SER A 23 38.80 31.41 13.39
CA SER A 23 39.70 31.27 14.54
C SER A 23 40.23 29.84 14.71
N CYS A 24 39.60 28.84 14.09
CA CYS A 24 40.11 27.48 14.06
C CYS A 24 41.25 27.37 13.03
N THR A 25 42.46 27.07 13.52
CA THR A 25 43.68 27.02 12.71
C THR A 25 44.07 25.61 12.29
N ASP A 26 43.47 24.58 12.90
CA ASP A 26 43.73 23.16 12.59
C ASP A 26 42.43 22.34 12.53
N LEU A 27 42.50 21.11 12.02
CA LEU A 27 41.33 20.24 11.90
C LEU A 27 40.78 19.79 13.27
N ALA A 28 41.65 19.60 14.27
CA ALA A 28 41.26 19.09 15.57
C ALA A 28 40.33 20.09 16.29
N SER A 29 40.70 21.39 16.26
CA SER A 29 39.89 22.50 16.78
C SER A 29 38.56 22.63 16.06
N VAL A 30 38.53 22.52 14.72
CA VAL A 30 37.26 22.53 13.96
C VAL A 30 36.33 21.38 14.36
N TYR A 31 36.86 20.15 14.48
CA TYR A 31 36.04 18.99 14.85
C TYR A 31 35.56 19.05 16.30
N GLU A 32 36.34 19.58 17.23
CA GLU A 32 35.90 19.75 18.60
C GLU A 32 34.76 20.78 18.70
N GLU A 33 34.84 21.87 17.93
CA GLU A 33 33.74 22.84 17.84
C GLU A 33 32.50 22.27 17.15
N LEU A 34 32.64 21.46 16.10
CA LEU A 34 31.50 20.75 15.51
C LEU A 34 30.80 19.85 16.53
N ARG A 35 31.55 19.10 17.36
CA ARG A 35 30.98 18.30 18.45
C ARG A 35 30.31 19.17 19.51
N ARG A 36 30.85 20.35 19.81
CA ARG A 36 30.23 21.31 20.73
C ARG A 36 28.89 21.79 20.19
N ILE A 37 28.82 22.12 18.90
CA ILE A 37 27.57 22.53 18.22
C ILE A 37 26.55 21.39 18.19
N ASP A 38 26.97 20.16 17.90
CA ASP A 38 26.05 19.01 17.89
C ASP A 38 25.47 18.72 19.29
N ARG A 39 26.26 18.91 20.35
CA ARG A 39 25.77 18.88 21.74
C ARG A 39 24.76 19.99 22.02
N LEU A 40 25.00 21.22 21.53
CA LEU A 40 24.06 22.33 21.67
C LEU A 40 22.75 22.08 20.91
N ASP A 41 22.80 21.53 19.70
CA ASP A 41 21.62 21.18 18.90
C ASP A 41 20.75 20.13 19.62
N GLN A 42 21.39 19.15 20.27
CA GLN A 42 20.71 18.18 21.10
C GLN A 42 20.03 18.82 22.33
N VAL A 43 20.70 19.76 23.00
CA VAL A 43 20.13 20.52 24.12
C VAL A 43 18.94 21.37 23.67
N VAL A 44 19.08 22.14 22.58
CA VAL A 44 17.99 22.94 22.01
C VAL A 44 16.78 22.06 21.64
N SER A 45 17.03 20.87 21.10
CA SER A 45 16.00 19.89 20.76
C SER A 45 15.31 19.26 21.98
N GLN A 46 16.01 19.12 23.12
CA GLN A 46 15.48 18.53 24.35
C GLN A 46 14.69 19.53 25.21
N TYR A 47 15.17 20.76 25.35
CA TYR A 47 14.55 21.78 26.24
C TYR A 47 13.33 22.48 25.62
N LEU A 48 13.12 22.33 24.31
CA LEU A 48 12.00 22.91 23.60
C LEU A 48 11.23 21.78 22.91
N PRO A 49 10.27 21.12 23.58
CA PRO A 49 9.56 19.99 23.00
C PRO A 49 8.89 20.41 21.69
N PRO A 50 8.89 19.55 20.65
CA PRO A 50 8.12 19.80 19.45
C PRO A 50 6.68 20.06 19.89
N SER A 51 6.13 21.20 19.50
CA SER A 51 4.75 21.54 19.83
C SER A 51 3.85 20.37 19.40
N LEU A 52 3.02 19.92 20.33
CA LEU A 52 1.94 18.97 20.10
C LEU A 52 1.05 19.50 18.97
N GLY A 53 1.31 19.02 17.74
CA GLY A 53 0.45 19.22 16.57
C GLY A 53 0.35 20.67 16.09
N ALA A 54 0.65 20.89 14.81
CA ALA A 54 0.49 22.18 14.12
C ALA A 54 -0.98 22.63 13.94
N GLU A 55 -1.93 22.13 14.74
CA GLU A 55 -3.38 22.33 14.56
C GLU A 55 -4.13 22.90 15.76
N ARG A 56 -3.49 23.17 16.91
CA ARG A 56 -4.17 23.98 17.94
C ARG A 56 -3.86 25.45 17.74
N GLU A 57 -4.84 26.14 17.17
CA GLU A 57 -5.00 27.59 17.31
C GLU A 57 -4.73 28.00 18.76
N THR A 58 -3.98 29.10 18.89
CA THR A 58 -3.57 29.75 20.13
C THR A 58 -4.69 29.83 21.17
N GLU A 59 -4.70 28.94 22.17
CA GLU A 59 -5.58 29.09 23.32
C GLU A 59 -4.99 30.15 24.26
N VAL A 60 -5.54 31.35 24.20
CA VAL A 60 -5.14 32.46 25.07
C VAL A 60 -5.85 32.29 26.42
N ARG A 61 -5.13 31.89 27.46
CA ARG A 61 -5.69 31.83 28.82
C ARG A 61 -5.43 33.11 29.60
N TRP A 62 -6.52 33.68 30.11
CA TRP A 62 -6.51 34.73 31.12
C TRP A 62 -6.08 34.13 32.45
N THR A 63 -5.02 34.66 33.07
CA THR A 63 -4.65 34.28 34.43
C THR A 63 -5.45 35.11 35.43
N SER A 64 -5.71 34.56 36.61
CA SER A 64 -6.41 35.26 37.71
C SER A 64 -5.68 36.51 38.23
N ALA A 65 -4.47 36.79 37.72
CA ALA A 65 -3.67 37.97 38.03
C ALA A 65 -3.80 39.10 36.98
N GLY A 66 -4.66 38.96 35.97
CA GLY A 66 -4.96 40.04 35.01
C GLY A 66 -3.89 40.31 33.96
N SER A 67 -3.02 39.33 33.66
CA SER A 67 -2.02 39.45 32.58
C SER A 67 -2.19 38.38 31.50
N TRP A 68 -1.99 38.81 30.24
CA TRP A 68 -1.90 37.93 29.08
C TRP A 68 -0.50 37.31 29.04
N GLN A 69 -0.41 35.99 29.17
CA GLN A 69 0.86 35.27 29.10
C GLN A 69 1.08 34.71 27.67
N TYR A 70 1.85 35.43 26.85
CA TYR A 70 2.32 34.99 25.53
C TYR A 70 3.58 34.11 25.67
N PHE A 71 3.43 32.81 25.92
CA PHE A 71 4.61 31.93 26.09
C PHE A 71 4.99 31.09 24.85
N SER A 72 4.08 30.83 23.89
CA SER A 72 4.35 29.86 22.82
C SER A 72 5.00 30.43 21.55
N LEU A 73 4.71 31.69 21.17
CA LEU A 73 5.28 32.28 19.95
C LEU A 73 6.76 32.64 20.12
N ALA A 74 7.13 33.17 21.29
CA ALA A 74 8.51 33.53 21.59
C ALA A 74 9.42 32.30 21.62
N SER A 75 8.98 31.19 22.23
CA SER A 75 9.78 29.96 22.28
C SER A 75 10.01 29.33 20.91
N GLU A 76 9.01 29.36 20.01
CA GLU A 76 9.15 28.80 18.66
C GLU A 76 10.04 29.67 17.77
N VAL A 77 9.87 31.00 17.84
CA VAL A 77 10.73 31.95 17.13
C VAL A 77 12.19 31.82 17.60
N ILE A 78 12.40 31.72 18.91
CA ILE A 78 13.72 31.49 19.50
C ILE A 78 14.30 30.13 19.04
N ARG A 79 13.52 29.05 19.03
CA ARG A 79 13.95 27.73 18.55
C ARG A 79 14.37 27.77 17.08
N ARG A 80 13.53 28.32 16.20
CA ARG A 80 13.82 28.42 14.76
C ARG A 80 15.09 29.23 14.54
N HIS A 81 15.22 30.35 15.23
CA HIS A 81 16.40 31.21 15.11
C HIS A 81 17.67 30.54 15.65
N ALA A 82 17.59 29.81 16.78
CA ALA A 82 18.71 29.04 17.30
C ALA A 82 19.14 27.93 16.33
N ALA A 83 18.19 27.19 15.75
CA ALA A 83 18.46 26.16 14.75
C ALA A 83 19.11 26.74 13.49
N GLU A 84 18.66 27.90 13.01
CA GLU A 84 19.28 28.61 11.89
C GLU A 84 20.72 29.07 12.20
N CYS A 85 20.97 29.59 13.40
CA CYS A 85 22.32 29.99 13.83
C CYS A 85 23.26 28.79 13.94
N ILE A 86 22.80 27.69 14.57
CA ILE A 86 23.51 26.41 14.64
C ILE A 86 23.83 25.89 13.24
N GLY A 87 22.85 25.90 12.32
CA GLY A 87 23.01 25.47 10.94
C GLY A 87 24.07 26.28 10.20
N ARG A 88 24.03 27.61 10.30
CA ARG A 88 25.03 28.50 9.67
C ARG A 88 26.44 28.27 10.21
N GLN A 89 26.59 28.12 11.52
CA GLN A 89 27.91 27.91 12.12
C GLN A 89 28.48 26.54 11.78
N ARG A 90 27.63 25.50 11.78
CA ARG A 90 28.00 24.14 11.33
C ARG A 90 28.52 24.17 9.89
N GLU A 91 27.87 24.92 9.01
CA GLU A 91 28.29 25.07 7.61
C GLU A 91 29.62 25.85 7.47
N ALA A 92 29.79 26.92 8.25
CA ALA A 92 31.04 27.68 8.29
C ALA A 92 32.23 26.83 8.78
N LEU A 93 32.04 26.06 9.85
CA LEU A 93 33.06 25.13 10.36
C LEU A 93 33.36 24.01 9.37
N ARG A 94 32.35 23.43 8.71
CA ARG A 94 32.57 22.44 7.64
C ARG A 94 33.37 23.02 6.48
N SER A 95 33.05 24.24 6.05
CA SER A 95 33.81 24.95 5.01
C SER A 95 35.26 25.18 5.43
N ARG A 96 35.50 25.54 6.70
CA ARG A 96 36.84 25.68 7.26
C ARG A 96 37.59 24.35 7.32
N ALA A 97 36.96 23.27 7.78
CA ALA A 97 37.53 21.94 7.76
C ALA A 97 37.96 21.55 6.34
N VAL A 98 37.09 21.77 5.34
CA VAL A 98 37.43 21.55 3.93
C VAL A 98 38.67 22.35 3.54
N PHE A 99 38.71 23.65 3.83
CA PHE A 99 39.87 24.50 3.50
C PHE A 99 41.17 23.99 4.13
N LEU A 100 41.17 23.72 5.44
CA LEU A 100 42.35 23.24 6.17
C LEU A 100 42.79 21.85 5.71
N SER A 101 41.83 21.01 5.31
CA SER A 101 42.09 19.66 4.83
C SER A 101 42.69 19.60 3.42
N ARG A 102 42.48 20.62 2.55
CA ARG A 102 42.89 20.61 1.13
C ARG A 102 44.37 20.32 0.89
N GLY A 103 45.25 20.64 1.83
CA GLY A 103 46.69 20.34 1.73
C GLY A 103 47.09 18.94 2.25
N GLN A 104 46.20 18.26 2.98
CA GLN A 104 46.46 16.99 3.66
C GLN A 104 45.58 15.84 3.16
N THR A 105 44.46 16.15 2.49
CA THR A 105 43.58 15.14 1.94
C THR A 105 44.17 14.61 0.63
N ARG A 106 44.54 13.33 0.66
CA ARG A 106 44.60 12.53 -0.57
C ARG A 106 43.29 12.77 -1.34
N ASP A 107 43.36 12.88 -2.65
CA ASP A 107 42.17 12.96 -3.52
C ASP A 107 41.30 11.71 -3.27
N VAL A 108 40.28 11.85 -2.41
CA VAL A 108 39.38 10.76 -2.03
C VAL A 108 38.37 10.61 -3.14
N ARG A 109 38.53 9.54 -3.93
CA ARG A 109 37.55 9.18 -4.93
C ARG A 109 36.39 8.48 -4.25
N LEU A 110 35.22 8.54 -4.87
CA LEU A 110 34.04 7.83 -4.38
C LEU A 110 34.29 6.31 -4.25
N THR A 111 35.20 5.75 -5.06
CA THR A 111 35.65 4.35 -5.01
C THR A 111 36.52 4.01 -3.81
N ASP A 112 37.07 5.01 -3.12
CA ASP A 112 37.88 4.81 -1.91
C ASP A 112 37.01 4.67 -0.65
N LEU A 113 35.71 4.94 -0.76
CA LEU A 113 34.74 4.67 0.31
C LEU A 113 34.51 3.15 0.45
N SER A 114 34.26 2.71 1.68
CA SER A 114 33.87 1.33 1.94
C SER A 114 32.52 1.02 1.30
N VAL A 115 32.28 -0.27 1.02
CA VAL A 115 31.02 -0.73 0.41
C VAL A 115 29.83 -0.38 1.29
N GLU A 116 29.98 -0.42 2.62
CA GLU A 116 28.93 -0.08 3.58
C GLU A 116 28.51 1.39 3.47
N LEU A 117 29.48 2.30 3.32
CA LEU A 117 29.20 3.73 3.12
C LEU A 117 28.56 3.98 1.75
N LEU A 118 29.03 3.29 0.70
CA LEU A 118 28.41 3.36 -0.62
C LEU A 118 26.97 2.85 -0.60
N VAL A 119 26.71 1.73 0.09
CA VAL A 119 25.35 1.21 0.30
C VAL A 119 24.50 2.24 1.03
N LEU A 120 25.01 2.89 2.08
CA LEU A 120 24.29 3.91 2.82
C LEU A 120 23.95 5.12 1.93
N ILE A 121 24.92 5.61 1.15
CA ILE A 121 24.73 6.71 0.21
C ILE A 121 23.68 6.34 -0.83
N ILE A 122 23.85 5.20 -1.50
CA ILE A 122 22.94 4.73 -2.56
C ILE A 122 21.54 4.45 -2.00
N SER A 123 21.45 4.05 -0.73
CA SER A 123 20.17 3.80 -0.06
C SER A 123 19.32 5.06 0.12
N ASN A 124 19.88 6.26 0.01
CA ASN A 124 19.09 7.50 0.00
C ASN A 124 18.22 7.65 -1.25
N PHE A 125 18.54 6.92 -2.33
CA PHE A 125 17.71 6.88 -3.53
C PHE A 125 16.60 5.82 -3.46
N ARG A 126 16.48 5.10 -2.33
CA ARG A 126 15.38 4.14 -2.11
C ARG A 126 14.04 4.85 -2.11
N CYS A 127 13.00 4.11 -2.47
CA CYS A 127 11.63 4.51 -2.18
C CYS A 127 11.46 4.58 -0.65
N SER A 128 11.21 5.78 -0.12
CA SER A 128 10.95 5.98 1.32
C SER A 128 9.76 5.18 1.85
N VAL A 129 8.86 4.74 0.96
CA VAL A 129 7.72 3.88 1.29
C VAL A 129 8.15 2.53 1.85
N VAL A 130 9.27 1.96 1.38
CA VAL A 130 9.76 0.64 1.84
C VAL A 130 10.24 0.69 3.30
N LEU A 131 10.60 1.88 3.80
CA LEU A 131 11.20 2.04 5.14
C LEU A 131 10.18 2.32 6.25
N LYS A 132 8.92 2.67 5.94
CA LYS A 132 7.92 3.01 6.98
C LYS A 132 6.95 1.88 7.36
N ASP A 133 6.57 0.96 6.47
CA ASP A 133 5.34 0.16 6.71
C ASP A 133 5.48 -1.35 6.58
N ILE A 134 6.43 -1.92 7.34
CA ILE A 134 6.17 -3.24 7.94
C ILE A 134 5.17 -3.10 9.11
N THR A 135 4.85 -1.87 9.57
CA THR A 135 4.04 -1.62 10.78
C THR A 135 3.02 -0.46 10.74
N GLY A 136 2.63 0.13 9.58
CA GLY A 136 1.73 1.30 9.66
C GLY A 136 1.26 2.06 8.41
N MET A 137 0.84 1.36 7.35
CA MET A 137 0.10 1.90 6.19
C MET A 137 0.73 3.06 5.39
N SER A 138 1.34 2.71 4.27
CA SER A 138 1.51 3.60 3.13
C SER A 138 1.21 2.83 1.85
N ILE A 139 0.15 3.27 1.18
CA ILE A 139 -0.11 2.97 -0.23
C ILE A 139 1.19 3.27 -0.97
N ALA A 140 1.74 2.28 -1.68
CA ALA A 140 2.92 2.44 -2.51
C ALA A 140 2.73 3.59 -3.51
N ARG A 141 3.05 4.82 -3.08
CA ARG A 141 3.18 5.97 -3.96
C ARG A 141 4.30 5.63 -4.94
N ASN A 142 4.07 5.97 -6.19
CA ASN A 142 5.03 5.75 -7.26
C ASN A 142 6.43 6.19 -6.82
N PHE A 143 7.42 5.33 -7.07
CA PHE A 143 8.83 5.67 -6.94
C PHE A 143 9.02 7.03 -7.63
N PRO A 144 9.49 8.09 -6.94
CA PRO A 144 9.69 9.37 -7.60
C PRO A 144 10.54 9.14 -8.85
N GLU A 145 10.06 9.57 -10.01
CA GLU A 145 10.72 9.27 -11.28
C GLU A 145 12.18 9.77 -11.26
N SER A 146 12.44 10.88 -10.57
CA SER A 146 13.78 11.40 -10.29
C SER A 146 14.69 10.40 -9.56
N ASN A 147 14.18 9.69 -8.56
CA ASN A 147 14.96 8.65 -7.87
C ASN A 147 15.21 7.48 -8.83
N ARG A 148 14.23 7.12 -9.67
CA ARG A 148 14.37 5.97 -10.59
C ARG A 148 15.47 6.24 -11.60
N GLN A 149 15.45 7.44 -12.18
CA GLN A 149 16.47 7.93 -13.09
C GLN A 149 17.85 8.03 -12.41
N ALA A 150 17.90 8.47 -11.14
CA ALA A 150 19.15 8.50 -10.38
C ALA A 150 19.73 7.08 -10.19
N VAL A 151 18.91 6.11 -9.79
CA VAL A 151 19.34 4.70 -9.67
C VAL A 151 19.78 4.13 -11.01
N GLN A 152 19.05 4.40 -12.10
CA GLN A 152 19.45 3.99 -13.44
C GLN A 152 20.81 4.59 -13.85
N SER A 153 21.01 5.88 -13.58
CA SER A 153 22.26 6.59 -13.85
C SER A 153 23.42 6.04 -13.03
N LEU A 154 23.20 5.77 -11.73
CA LEU A 154 24.21 5.16 -10.85
C LEU A 154 24.70 3.82 -11.40
N ARG A 155 23.80 2.99 -11.95
CA ARG A 155 24.19 1.69 -12.53
C ARG A 155 25.14 1.80 -13.71
N LEU A 156 25.14 2.93 -14.41
CA LEU A 156 26.00 3.16 -15.56
C LEU A 156 27.40 3.66 -15.17
N VAL A 157 27.62 4.04 -13.92
CA VAL A 157 28.90 4.60 -13.44
C VAL A 157 30.00 3.54 -13.41
N SER A 158 29.74 2.38 -12.81
CA SER A 158 30.71 1.28 -12.73
C SER A 158 30.04 -0.05 -12.38
N ARG A 159 30.79 -1.17 -12.46
CA ARG A 159 30.29 -2.49 -12.05
C ARG A 159 29.90 -2.54 -10.57
N LEU A 160 30.65 -1.88 -9.69
CA LEU A 160 30.33 -1.79 -8.26
C LEU A 160 29.00 -1.07 -8.06
N PHE A 161 28.84 0.12 -8.65
CA PHE A 161 27.59 0.86 -8.55
C PHE A 161 26.43 0.12 -9.20
N ASN A 162 26.64 -0.57 -10.32
CA ASN A 162 25.63 -1.45 -10.90
C ASN A 162 25.17 -2.52 -9.92
N SER A 163 26.10 -3.19 -9.22
CA SER A 163 25.75 -4.22 -8.23
C SER A 163 25.01 -3.68 -7.01
N LEU A 164 25.35 -2.47 -6.55
CA LEU A 164 24.73 -1.86 -5.36
C LEU A 164 23.40 -1.16 -5.66
N ALA A 165 23.25 -0.59 -6.86
CA ALA A 165 22.07 0.19 -7.25
C ALA A 165 21.00 -0.65 -7.95
N SER A 166 21.35 -1.73 -8.67
CA SER A 166 20.37 -2.60 -9.34
C SER A 166 19.28 -3.14 -8.41
N PRO A 167 19.58 -3.57 -7.17
CA PRO A 167 18.56 -4.02 -6.21
C PRO A 167 17.51 -2.95 -5.85
N LEU A 168 17.78 -1.67 -6.13
CA LEU A 168 16.87 -0.57 -5.80
C LEU A 168 15.84 -0.26 -6.89
N LEU A 169 15.94 -0.87 -8.07
CA LEU A 169 15.06 -0.56 -9.20
C LEU A 169 13.69 -1.22 -9.11
N CYS A 170 13.63 -2.47 -8.66
CA CYS A 170 12.40 -3.27 -8.63
C CYS A 170 12.12 -3.84 -7.22
N PRO A 171 12.12 -3.02 -6.14
CA PRO A 171 11.89 -3.53 -4.80
C PRO A 171 10.45 -4.01 -4.57
N ILE A 172 9.49 -3.49 -5.35
CA ILE A 172 8.07 -3.85 -5.30
C ILE A 172 7.64 -4.24 -6.71
N ILE A 173 7.08 -5.43 -6.86
CA ILE A 173 6.58 -5.95 -8.12
C ILE A 173 5.07 -6.10 -8.02
N ARG A 174 4.35 -5.56 -9.01
CA ARG A 174 2.91 -5.68 -9.13
C ARG A 174 2.60 -6.58 -10.31
N LEU A 175 1.75 -7.57 -10.07
CA LEU A 175 1.42 -8.60 -11.05
C LEU A 175 -0.09 -8.71 -11.16
N SER A 176 -0.55 -8.85 -12.40
CA SER A 176 -1.89 -9.28 -12.75
C SER A 176 -1.82 -10.71 -13.30
N LEU A 177 -2.94 -11.41 -13.30
CA LEU A 177 -3.04 -12.74 -13.91
C LEU A 177 -3.14 -12.63 -15.44
N ASP A 178 -2.06 -12.16 -16.07
CA ASP A 178 -1.90 -11.98 -17.52
C ASP A 178 -0.48 -12.30 -18.02
N GLN A 179 -0.34 -12.43 -19.34
CA GLN A 179 0.95 -12.80 -19.96
C GLN A 179 2.00 -11.70 -19.79
N LYS A 180 1.60 -10.43 -19.83
CA LYS A 180 2.51 -9.28 -19.65
C LYS A 180 3.21 -9.34 -18.29
N SER A 181 2.47 -9.67 -17.24
CA SER A 181 2.98 -9.84 -15.88
C SER A 181 3.89 -11.06 -15.76
N LEU A 182 3.54 -12.17 -16.42
CA LEU A 182 4.40 -13.36 -16.48
C LEU A 182 5.75 -13.04 -17.16
N ASP A 183 5.72 -12.41 -18.33
CA ASP A 183 6.92 -12.01 -19.07
C ASP A 183 7.77 -11.04 -18.24
N HIS A 184 7.12 -10.10 -17.53
CA HIS A 184 7.79 -9.17 -16.65
C HIS A 184 8.55 -9.89 -15.52
N VAL A 185 7.91 -10.85 -14.85
CA VAL A 185 8.54 -11.67 -13.80
C VAL A 185 9.71 -12.48 -14.34
N GLN A 186 9.56 -13.09 -15.51
CA GLN A 186 10.63 -13.86 -16.14
C GLN A 186 11.82 -12.98 -16.51
N ASN A 187 11.57 -11.78 -17.03
CA ASN A 187 12.60 -10.79 -17.34
C ASN A 187 13.35 -10.29 -16.10
N ILE A 188 12.67 -10.11 -14.96
CA ILE A 188 13.34 -9.78 -13.71
C ILE A 188 14.14 -10.99 -13.19
N SER A 189 13.55 -12.18 -13.24
CA SER A 189 14.16 -13.43 -12.77
C SER A 189 15.40 -13.85 -13.56
N SER A 190 15.57 -13.35 -14.79
CA SER A 190 16.78 -13.60 -15.60
C SER A 190 17.94 -12.70 -15.19
N ASN A 191 17.72 -11.69 -14.35
CA ASN A 191 18.73 -10.77 -13.85
C ASN A 191 18.88 -10.87 -12.33
N PRO A 192 19.87 -11.63 -11.81
CA PRO A 192 20.06 -11.83 -10.37
C PRO A 192 20.23 -10.54 -9.57
N LEU A 193 20.79 -9.48 -10.17
CA LEU A 193 20.97 -8.18 -9.49
C LEU A 193 19.65 -7.44 -9.30
N LEU A 194 18.67 -7.64 -10.18
CA LEU A 194 17.33 -7.08 -10.02
C LEU A 194 16.50 -7.96 -9.08
N ALA A 195 16.52 -9.28 -9.30
CA ALA A 195 15.78 -10.24 -8.50
C ALA A 195 16.18 -10.20 -7.01
N SER A 196 17.48 -10.07 -6.71
CA SER A 196 17.96 -9.92 -5.32
C SER A 196 17.41 -8.69 -4.61
N GLY A 197 16.98 -7.66 -5.34
CA GLY A 197 16.39 -6.44 -4.80
C GLY A 197 14.92 -6.52 -4.44
N VAL A 198 14.22 -7.56 -4.89
CA VAL A 198 12.77 -7.72 -4.65
C VAL A 198 12.52 -7.88 -3.15
N ARG A 199 11.59 -7.08 -2.63
CA ARG A 199 11.14 -7.10 -1.23
C ARG A 199 9.65 -7.32 -1.08
N SER A 200 8.86 -6.97 -2.10
CA SER A 200 7.43 -7.15 -2.09
C SER A 200 6.92 -7.61 -3.45
N ILE A 201 6.01 -8.58 -3.43
CA ILE A 201 5.29 -9.08 -4.59
C ILE A 201 3.80 -8.88 -4.30
N ARG A 202 3.14 -8.06 -5.12
CA ARG A 202 1.71 -7.75 -5.02
C ARG A 202 1.01 -8.40 -6.21
N ILE A 203 -0.01 -9.22 -5.97
CA ILE A 203 -0.72 -9.98 -7.01
C ILE A 203 -2.20 -9.66 -6.95
N GLY A 204 -2.73 -9.14 -8.06
CA GLY A 204 -4.16 -8.96 -8.27
C GLY A 204 -4.80 -10.30 -8.67
N LEU A 205 -5.75 -10.77 -7.88
CA LEU A 205 -6.46 -12.04 -8.09
C LEU A 205 -7.70 -11.90 -8.98
N ALA A 206 -7.96 -10.72 -9.54
CA ALA A 206 -9.11 -10.50 -10.40
C ALA A 206 -9.07 -11.42 -11.64
N TYR A 207 -10.23 -12.00 -11.96
CA TYR A 207 -10.38 -13.03 -12.98
C TYR A 207 -11.44 -12.65 -14.02
N ARG A 208 -11.51 -13.37 -15.13
CA ARG A 208 -12.52 -13.16 -16.17
C ARG A 208 -13.53 -14.30 -16.11
N PRO A 209 -14.79 -14.07 -15.70
CA PRO A 209 -15.75 -15.16 -15.62
C PRO A 209 -16.03 -15.76 -17.00
N THR A 210 -16.16 -17.09 -17.06
CA THR A 210 -16.45 -17.83 -18.29
C THR A 210 -17.76 -17.37 -18.92
N VAL A 211 -18.78 -17.08 -18.09
CA VAL A 211 -20.10 -16.59 -18.55
C VAL A 211 -19.97 -15.28 -19.33
N LEU A 212 -19.13 -14.36 -18.84
CA LEU A 212 -18.87 -13.08 -19.50
C LEU A 212 -17.98 -13.25 -20.72
N ALA A 213 -17.01 -14.18 -20.70
CA ALA A 213 -16.12 -14.39 -21.84
C ALA A 213 -16.80 -15.10 -23.04
N ARG A 214 -17.90 -15.82 -22.78
CA ARG A 214 -18.64 -16.61 -23.78
C ARG A 214 -19.91 -15.93 -24.30
N SER A 215 -20.38 -14.86 -23.67
CA SER A 215 -21.59 -14.16 -24.10
C SER A 215 -21.38 -12.65 -24.14
N PHE A 216 -21.45 -12.09 -25.35
CA PHE A 216 -21.41 -10.65 -25.58
C PHE A 216 -22.53 -9.94 -24.81
N ASP A 217 -23.74 -10.49 -24.84
CA ASP A 217 -24.90 -9.91 -24.15
C ASP A 217 -24.71 -9.90 -22.63
N ARG A 218 -24.22 -11.00 -22.03
CA ARG A 218 -23.92 -11.03 -20.59
C ARG A 218 -22.78 -10.11 -20.20
N TRP A 219 -21.75 -10.03 -21.03
CA TRP A 219 -20.64 -9.09 -20.86
C TRP A 219 -21.12 -7.65 -20.93
N LEU A 220 -21.99 -7.34 -21.90
CA LEU A 220 -22.56 -6.02 -22.08
C LEU A 220 -23.52 -5.67 -20.93
N GLU A 221 -24.38 -6.60 -20.53
CA GLU A 221 -25.22 -6.51 -19.33
C GLU A 221 -24.37 -6.23 -18.09
N HIS A 222 -23.29 -6.96 -17.86
CA HIS A 222 -22.40 -6.75 -16.71
C HIS A 222 -21.85 -5.33 -16.63
N HIS A 223 -21.38 -4.81 -17.77
CA HIS A 223 -20.80 -3.47 -17.81
C HIS A 223 -21.86 -2.36 -17.84
N ASN A 224 -23.08 -2.67 -18.27
CA ASN A 224 -24.23 -1.76 -18.25
C ASN A 224 -25.00 -1.81 -16.91
N ASP A 225 -24.91 -2.91 -16.17
CA ASP A 225 -25.52 -3.07 -14.85
C ASP A 225 -24.86 -2.06 -13.93
N GLY A 226 -25.65 -1.06 -13.56
CA GLY A 226 -25.21 0.26 -13.12
C GLY A 226 -24.17 0.28 -12.00
N SER A 227 -23.80 -0.81 -11.35
CA SER A 227 -22.68 -0.92 -10.41
C SER A 227 -21.31 -0.44 -10.92
N SER A 228 -20.90 -0.75 -12.14
CA SER A 228 -19.63 -0.24 -12.70
C SER A 228 -19.75 1.26 -12.99
N ILE A 229 -20.91 1.68 -13.49
CA ILE A 229 -21.26 3.08 -13.75
C ILE A 229 -21.47 3.88 -12.45
N ILE A 230 -21.96 3.27 -11.37
CA ILE A 230 -22.25 3.85 -10.05
C ILE A 230 -20.96 3.97 -9.24
N PHE A 231 -20.06 3.00 -9.36
CA PHE A 231 -18.72 3.10 -8.80
C PHE A 231 -17.92 4.21 -9.49
N MET A 232 -18.08 4.36 -10.81
CA MET A 232 -17.59 5.53 -11.53
C MET A 232 -18.31 6.81 -11.09
N SER A 233 -19.65 6.85 -11.03
CA SER A 233 -20.43 8.06 -10.71
C SER A 233 -20.22 8.56 -9.28
N SER A 234 -19.98 7.67 -8.32
CA SER A 234 -19.67 8.02 -6.93
C SER A 234 -18.22 8.47 -6.73
N SER A 235 -17.28 7.95 -7.52
CA SER A 235 -15.91 8.44 -7.57
C SER A 235 -15.83 9.80 -8.27
N LEU A 236 -16.64 9.97 -9.33
CA LEU A 236 -16.92 11.21 -10.06
C LEU A 236 -17.57 12.28 -9.20
N ALA A 237 -18.61 11.96 -8.41
CA ALA A 237 -19.26 12.94 -7.54
C ALA A 237 -18.27 13.48 -6.49
N ARG A 238 -17.36 12.63 -5.99
CA ARG A 238 -16.29 13.05 -5.08
C ARG A 238 -15.21 13.87 -5.79
N ALA A 239 -14.88 13.53 -7.04
CA ALA A 239 -13.96 14.31 -7.87
C ALA A 239 -14.55 15.67 -8.25
N ALA A 240 -15.82 15.73 -8.63
CA ALA A 240 -16.58 16.94 -8.93
C ALA A 240 -16.67 17.86 -7.70
N SER A 241 -17.00 17.33 -6.52
CA SER A 241 -16.98 18.12 -5.28
C SER A 241 -15.58 18.58 -4.85
N ALA A 242 -14.51 17.95 -5.35
CA ALA A 242 -13.13 18.39 -5.15
C ALA A 242 -12.73 19.46 -6.18
N VAL A 243 -13.22 19.36 -7.42
CA VAL A 243 -12.99 20.29 -8.53
C VAL A 243 -13.83 21.58 -8.39
N GLU A 244 -15.06 21.52 -7.86
CA GLU A 244 -15.84 22.70 -7.47
C GLU A 244 -15.11 23.57 -6.45
N ARG A 245 -14.28 22.95 -5.60
CA ARG A 245 -13.40 23.66 -4.65
C ARG A 245 -12.13 24.20 -5.29
N SER A 246 -11.77 23.76 -6.50
CA SER A 246 -10.57 24.13 -7.24
C SER A 246 -10.91 24.55 -8.68
N GLN A 247 -11.51 25.74 -8.83
CA GLN A 247 -11.69 26.49 -10.07
C GLN A 247 -12.59 25.88 -11.17
N GLY A 248 -13.79 26.48 -11.32
CA GLY A 248 -14.31 26.98 -12.60
C GLY A 248 -14.44 26.01 -13.77
N PHE A 249 -15.15 24.90 -13.60
CA PHE A 249 -15.74 24.18 -14.74
C PHE A 249 -17.22 24.55 -14.87
N GLY A 250 -17.68 24.82 -16.11
CA GLY A 250 -19.03 25.31 -16.39
C GLY A 250 -20.11 24.24 -16.31
N ASP A 251 -21.25 24.59 -15.72
CA ASP A 251 -22.43 23.76 -15.48
C ASP A 251 -22.94 22.99 -16.72
N GLU A 252 -22.73 23.53 -17.93
CA GLU A 252 -23.13 22.92 -19.21
C GLU A 252 -22.46 21.57 -19.51
N ALA A 253 -21.17 21.42 -19.17
CA ALA A 253 -20.45 20.17 -19.42
C ALA A 253 -20.94 19.05 -18.50
N MET A 254 -21.32 19.42 -17.28
CA MET A 254 -21.92 18.52 -16.29
C MET A 254 -23.35 18.12 -16.65
N GLU A 255 -24.16 19.03 -17.18
CA GLU A 255 -25.51 18.73 -17.67
C GLU A 255 -25.50 17.87 -18.95
N ALA A 256 -24.56 18.10 -19.87
CA ALA A 256 -24.39 17.26 -21.07
C ALA A 256 -23.95 15.83 -20.70
N TYR A 257 -23.10 15.69 -19.70
CA TYR A 257 -22.64 14.40 -19.19
C TYR A 257 -23.72 13.63 -18.42
N ALA A 258 -24.47 14.32 -17.54
CA ALA A 258 -25.64 13.74 -16.86
C ALA A 258 -26.70 13.26 -17.86
N ARG A 259 -26.83 13.93 -19.01
CA ARG A 259 -27.67 13.48 -20.14
C ARG A 259 -27.18 12.18 -20.75
N ASN A 260 -25.88 12.07 -21.08
CA ASN A 260 -25.31 10.85 -21.67
C ASN A 260 -25.43 9.63 -20.74
N ILE A 261 -25.22 9.78 -19.43
CA ILE A 261 -25.42 8.68 -18.47
C ILE A 261 -26.91 8.30 -18.34
N ARG A 262 -27.82 9.28 -18.33
CA ARG A 262 -29.28 9.02 -18.33
C ARG A 262 -29.75 8.32 -19.61
N GLN A 263 -29.11 8.62 -20.75
CA GLN A 263 -29.37 7.97 -22.04
C GLN A 263 -28.77 6.56 -22.13
N HIS A 264 -27.63 6.32 -21.48
CA HIS A 264 -27.01 4.99 -21.41
C HIS A 264 -27.85 4.04 -20.53
N SER A 265 -28.34 4.54 -19.40
CA SER A 265 -29.27 3.79 -18.52
C SER A 265 -30.66 3.57 -19.13
N SER A 266 -31.12 4.42 -20.05
CA SER A 266 -32.42 4.24 -20.73
C SER A 266 -32.40 3.23 -21.89
N ARG A 267 -31.24 2.71 -22.28
CA ARG A 267 -31.12 1.63 -23.29
C ARG A 267 -31.38 0.22 -22.75
N ALA A 268 -31.67 0.06 -21.46
CA ALA A 268 -32.05 -1.23 -20.86
C ALA A 268 -33.45 -1.76 -21.25
N ARG A 269 -34.29 -0.96 -21.95
CA ARG A 269 -35.26 -1.39 -23.00
C ARG A 269 -36.07 -0.19 -23.51
N PRO A 270 -36.62 -0.28 -24.74
CA PRO A 270 -36.92 0.86 -25.59
C PRO A 270 -38.31 1.41 -25.31
N ASP A 271 -38.42 2.71 -25.08
CA ASP A 271 -39.57 3.50 -25.59
C ASP A 271 -39.45 5.01 -25.38
N GLY A 272 -38.25 5.52 -25.07
CA GLY A 272 -38.07 6.96 -24.91
C GLY A 272 -36.64 7.39 -25.07
N LEU A 273 -36.16 7.46 -26.30
CA LEU A 273 -34.91 8.14 -26.62
C LEU A 273 -35.13 9.23 -27.66
N ASP A 274 -34.76 10.42 -27.23
CA ASP A 274 -34.69 11.68 -27.95
C ASP A 274 -33.70 11.59 -29.14
N LYS A 275 -34.06 12.22 -30.26
CA LYS A 275 -33.53 12.03 -31.62
C LYS A 275 -32.16 12.67 -31.88
N THR A 276 -31.15 12.48 -31.03
CA THR A 276 -29.92 13.31 -31.06
C THR A 276 -28.61 12.60 -31.41
N LEU A 277 -28.58 11.29 -31.62
CA LEU A 277 -27.41 10.59 -32.17
C LEU A 277 -27.69 10.19 -33.62
N ASP A 278 -26.73 10.45 -34.52
CA ASP A 278 -26.80 9.92 -35.88
C ASP A 278 -26.56 8.39 -35.88
N GLU A 279 -27.04 7.70 -36.93
CA GLU A 279 -26.91 6.25 -37.08
C GLU A 279 -25.44 5.78 -37.23
N GLU A 280 -24.54 6.65 -37.69
CA GLU A 280 -23.12 6.37 -37.89
C GLU A 280 -22.37 6.26 -36.55
N GLN A 281 -22.67 7.15 -35.61
CA GLN A 281 -22.11 7.16 -34.26
C GLN A 281 -22.55 5.94 -33.45
N VAL A 282 -23.80 5.51 -33.60
CA VAL A 282 -24.31 4.28 -32.98
C VAL A 282 -23.56 3.06 -33.53
N SER A 283 -23.42 2.98 -34.86
CA SER A 283 -22.71 1.87 -35.53
C SER A 283 -21.24 1.79 -35.10
N ARG A 284 -20.56 2.93 -35.03
CA ARG A 284 -19.16 3.02 -34.57
C ARG A 284 -19.00 2.56 -33.12
N TYR A 285 -19.94 2.92 -32.26
CA TYR A 285 -19.92 2.52 -30.85
C TYR A 285 -20.15 1.01 -30.67
N GLU A 286 -21.09 0.43 -31.41
CA GLU A 286 -21.32 -1.03 -31.40
C GLU A 286 -20.10 -1.81 -31.89
N GLU A 287 -19.42 -1.33 -32.94
CA GLU A 287 -18.18 -1.95 -33.42
C GLU A 287 -17.08 -1.90 -32.36
N LEU A 288 -16.94 -0.76 -31.67
CA LEU A 288 -15.99 -0.61 -30.58
C LEU A 288 -16.28 -1.59 -29.44
N LEU A 289 -17.54 -1.73 -29.01
CA LEU A 289 -17.92 -2.68 -27.96
C LEU A 289 -17.61 -4.12 -28.37
N ARG A 290 -17.89 -4.49 -29.62
CA ARG A 290 -17.57 -5.83 -30.15
C ARG A 290 -16.06 -6.09 -30.13
N LYS A 291 -15.26 -5.13 -30.59
CA LYS A 291 -13.79 -5.19 -30.48
C LYS A 291 -13.32 -5.32 -29.03
N CYS A 292 -13.98 -4.63 -28.10
CA CYS A 292 -13.66 -4.73 -26.69
C CYS A 292 -13.94 -6.12 -26.12
N TYR A 293 -15.10 -6.68 -26.45
CA TYR A 293 -15.47 -8.04 -26.07
C TYR A 293 -14.53 -9.09 -26.66
N GLU A 294 -14.16 -8.98 -27.92
CA GLU A 294 -13.16 -9.86 -28.55
C GLU A 294 -11.80 -9.79 -27.83
N GLY A 295 -11.42 -8.60 -27.36
CA GLY A 295 -10.24 -8.41 -26.52
C GLY A 295 -10.39 -9.09 -25.16
N TYR A 296 -11.54 -8.91 -24.50
CA TYR A 296 -11.86 -9.53 -23.22
C TYR A 296 -11.86 -11.06 -23.32
N SER A 297 -12.49 -11.63 -24.35
CA SER A 297 -12.58 -13.08 -24.58
C SER A 297 -11.19 -13.69 -24.84
N ARG A 298 -10.35 -13.03 -25.65
CA ARG A 298 -8.95 -13.45 -25.81
C ARG A 298 -8.16 -13.39 -24.51
N ALA A 299 -8.33 -12.31 -23.73
CA ALA A 299 -7.67 -12.17 -22.44
C ALA A 299 -8.13 -13.23 -21.42
N TYR A 300 -9.38 -13.68 -21.51
CA TYR A 300 -9.91 -14.81 -20.74
C TYR A 300 -9.19 -16.12 -21.09
N GLU A 301 -9.00 -16.42 -22.38
CA GLU A 301 -8.32 -17.65 -22.81
C GLU A 301 -6.87 -17.70 -22.32
N VAL A 302 -6.15 -16.58 -22.44
CA VAL A 302 -4.78 -16.43 -21.92
C VAL A 302 -4.75 -16.66 -20.42
N GLN A 303 -5.68 -16.04 -19.67
CA GLN A 303 -5.76 -16.23 -18.22
C GLN A 303 -6.09 -17.68 -17.84
N ALA A 304 -6.98 -18.35 -18.57
CA ALA A 304 -7.31 -19.78 -18.39
C ALA A 304 -6.06 -20.65 -18.51
N GLN A 305 -5.27 -20.40 -19.55
CA GLN A 305 -4.05 -21.13 -19.81
C GLN A 305 -3.02 -20.91 -18.70
N LEU A 306 -2.79 -19.66 -18.30
CA LEU A 306 -1.85 -19.32 -17.22
C LEU A 306 -2.18 -19.98 -15.89
N LEU A 307 -3.48 -20.03 -15.56
CA LEU A 307 -3.96 -20.64 -14.33
C LEU A 307 -3.86 -22.17 -14.37
N SER A 308 -4.27 -22.80 -15.48
CA SER A 308 -4.23 -24.26 -15.64
C SER A 308 -2.81 -24.83 -15.71
N GLU A 309 -1.88 -24.15 -16.40
CA GLU A 309 -0.48 -24.58 -16.51
C GLU A 309 0.33 -24.34 -15.23
N ARG A 310 -0.19 -23.55 -14.27
CA ARG A 310 0.52 -23.08 -13.07
C ARG A 310 1.86 -22.38 -13.38
N SER A 311 2.06 -21.94 -14.62
CA SER A 311 3.29 -21.31 -15.10
C SER A 311 3.54 -19.98 -14.38
N PHE A 312 2.48 -19.26 -14.04
CA PHE A 312 2.51 -18.05 -13.24
C PHE A 312 3.07 -18.28 -11.84
N ILE A 313 2.53 -19.25 -11.09
CA ILE A 313 2.98 -19.58 -9.72
C ILE A 313 4.46 -19.97 -9.74
N GLY A 314 4.86 -20.84 -10.67
CA GLY A 314 6.25 -21.26 -10.78
C GLY A 314 7.22 -20.11 -11.11
N ALA A 315 6.80 -19.15 -11.93
CA ALA A 315 7.62 -17.97 -12.24
C ALA A 315 7.78 -17.05 -11.03
N VAL A 316 6.70 -16.77 -10.30
CA VAL A 316 6.73 -15.93 -9.09
C VAL A 316 7.55 -16.61 -7.99
N ALA A 317 7.41 -17.91 -7.80
CA ALA A 317 8.19 -18.67 -6.83
C ALA A 317 9.69 -18.62 -7.11
N ARG A 318 10.11 -18.80 -8.37
CA ARG A 318 11.52 -18.66 -8.77
C ARG A 318 12.06 -17.26 -8.51
N LEU A 319 11.26 -16.23 -8.76
CA LEU A 319 11.65 -14.86 -8.48
C LEU A 319 11.83 -14.62 -6.98
N ALA A 320 10.88 -15.08 -6.17
CA ALA A 320 10.92 -14.96 -4.72
C ALA A 320 12.14 -15.67 -4.11
N ALA A 321 12.52 -16.84 -4.64
CA ALA A 321 13.71 -17.58 -4.21
C ALA A 321 15.04 -16.87 -4.52
N GLN A 322 15.06 -15.97 -5.51
CA GLN A 322 16.25 -15.18 -5.84
C GLN A 322 16.36 -13.88 -5.01
N ALA A 323 15.32 -13.52 -4.25
CA ALA A 323 15.35 -12.34 -3.39
C ALA A 323 16.41 -12.52 -2.31
N SER A 324 17.19 -11.47 -2.03
CA SER A 324 18.21 -11.50 -0.96
C SER A 324 17.61 -11.34 0.43
N HIS A 325 16.32 -11.06 0.52
CA HIS A 325 15.59 -10.82 1.75
C HIS A 325 14.25 -11.56 1.72
N PRO A 326 13.71 -11.92 2.89
CA PRO A 326 12.34 -12.39 2.98
C PRO A 326 11.36 -11.37 2.38
N ILE A 327 10.34 -11.87 1.70
CA ILE A 327 9.41 -11.05 0.93
C ILE A 327 8.10 -10.79 1.68
N LEU A 328 7.54 -9.61 1.42
CA LEU A 328 6.14 -9.31 1.64
C LEU A 328 5.32 -9.82 0.44
N LEU A 329 4.46 -10.80 0.69
CA LEU A 329 3.48 -11.26 -0.29
C LEU A 329 2.14 -10.57 -0.03
N GLU A 330 1.66 -9.79 -0.99
CA GLU A 330 0.35 -9.16 -0.96
C GLU A 330 -0.55 -9.74 -2.04
N LEU A 331 -1.72 -10.23 -1.65
CA LEU A 331 -2.77 -10.69 -2.54
C LEU A 331 -3.97 -9.77 -2.40
N PHE A 332 -4.49 -9.27 -3.52
CA PHE A 332 -5.59 -8.30 -3.50
C PHE A 332 -6.63 -8.59 -4.58
N ASP A 333 -7.90 -8.28 -4.28
CA ASP A 333 -9.02 -8.53 -5.21
C ASP A 333 -9.25 -7.37 -6.20
N THR A 334 -8.63 -6.21 -5.97
CA THR A 334 -8.93 -5.00 -6.77
C THR A 334 -8.08 -4.89 -8.03
N PHE A 335 -8.65 -4.46 -9.14
CA PHE A 335 -7.86 -3.99 -10.29
C PHE A 335 -7.22 -2.64 -9.94
N GLU A 336 -5.97 -2.63 -9.46
CA GLU A 336 -5.14 -1.44 -9.53
C GLU A 336 -4.69 -1.30 -10.99
N SER A 337 -5.46 -0.56 -11.80
CA SER A 337 -5.01 -0.18 -13.15
C SER A 337 -3.62 0.44 -13.08
N GLU A 338 -2.75 0.19 -14.07
CA GLU A 338 -1.47 0.90 -14.26
C GLU A 338 -1.66 2.43 -14.33
N LEU A 339 -2.90 2.90 -14.53
CA LEU A 339 -3.32 4.30 -14.45
C LEU A 339 -3.51 4.83 -13.01
N GLY A 340 -3.20 4.03 -11.98
CA GLY A 340 -3.30 4.44 -10.58
C GLY A 340 -4.68 4.20 -9.98
N GLY A 341 -4.90 2.97 -9.51
CA GLY A 341 -6.12 2.58 -8.79
C GLY A 341 -7.39 2.73 -9.65
N PRO A 342 -8.58 2.64 -9.04
CA PRO A 342 -9.80 3.09 -9.70
C PRO A 342 -9.74 4.60 -9.81
N ILE A 343 -9.09 5.16 -10.84
CA ILE A 343 -9.13 6.57 -11.27
C ILE A 343 -9.49 7.50 -10.12
N ARG A 344 -8.67 7.52 -9.07
CA ARG A 344 -8.97 8.24 -7.81
C ARG A 344 -8.27 9.59 -7.74
N GLY A 345 -7.68 10.03 -8.86
CA GLY A 345 -6.98 11.29 -8.96
C GLY A 345 -7.00 11.86 -10.37
N GLY A 346 -7.99 12.71 -10.64
CA GLY A 346 -7.81 13.90 -11.48
C GLY A 346 -7.69 13.73 -12.99
N THR A 347 -7.77 12.53 -13.58
CA THR A 347 -8.12 12.46 -15.00
C THR A 347 -9.60 12.68 -15.12
N ASP A 348 -9.97 13.87 -15.61
CA ASP A 348 -11.32 14.25 -16.01
C ASP A 348 -12.00 13.05 -16.70
N ASP A 349 -12.97 12.42 -16.03
CA ASP A 349 -13.63 11.20 -16.50
C ASP A 349 -14.42 11.44 -17.82
N GLN A 350 -14.57 12.70 -18.25
CA GLN A 350 -14.96 13.06 -19.62
C GLN A 350 -13.96 12.55 -20.67
N THR A 351 -12.67 12.43 -20.33
CA THR A 351 -11.60 11.94 -21.21
C THR A 351 -11.74 10.45 -21.48
N ILE A 352 -12.24 9.66 -20.51
CA ILE A 352 -12.42 8.21 -20.63
C ILE A 352 -13.45 7.89 -21.70
N PHE A 353 -14.57 8.62 -21.73
CA PHE A 353 -15.65 8.42 -22.70
C PHE A 353 -15.41 9.13 -24.04
N ARG A 354 -14.58 10.18 -24.08
CA ARG A 354 -14.17 10.82 -25.35
C ARG A 354 -13.04 10.09 -26.06
N SER A 355 -12.30 9.25 -25.34
CA SER A 355 -11.17 8.50 -25.88
C SER A 355 -11.55 7.05 -26.11
N GLU A 356 -11.71 6.66 -27.37
CA GLU A 356 -11.86 5.25 -27.77
C GLU A 356 -10.72 4.39 -27.20
N LEU A 357 -9.53 4.97 -26.98
CA LEU A 357 -8.38 4.29 -26.38
C LEU A 357 -8.62 3.95 -24.90
N ILE A 358 -9.23 4.86 -24.13
CA ILE A 358 -9.47 4.64 -22.70
C ILE A 358 -10.67 3.72 -22.49
N MET A 359 -11.75 3.89 -23.26
CA MET A 359 -12.84 2.93 -23.28
C MET A 359 -12.35 1.54 -23.69
N SER A 360 -11.61 1.42 -24.80
CA SER A 360 -11.10 0.11 -25.20
C SER A 360 -10.21 -0.50 -24.14
N THR A 361 -9.31 0.26 -23.52
CA THR A 361 -8.49 -0.23 -22.39
C THR A 361 -9.35 -0.68 -21.22
N TYR A 362 -10.38 0.08 -20.84
CA TYR A 362 -11.26 -0.27 -19.73
C TYR A 362 -12.10 -1.52 -20.01
N TYR A 363 -12.81 -1.57 -21.14
CA TYR A 363 -13.71 -2.67 -21.48
C TYR A 363 -12.97 -3.96 -21.87
N THR A 364 -11.81 -3.87 -22.53
CA THR A 364 -11.00 -5.07 -22.84
C THR A 364 -10.30 -5.64 -21.60
N ALA A 365 -9.89 -4.76 -20.68
CA ALA A 365 -8.98 -5.14 -19.61
C ALA A 365 -9.61 -5.23 -18.22
N SER A 366 -10.91 -5.03 -18.04
CA SER A 366 -11.56 -5.09 -16.71
C SER A 366 -11.91 -6.53 -16.33
N PRO A 367 -11.05 -7.26 -15.58
CA PRO A 367 -11.47 -8.48 -14.92
C PRO A 367 -12.52 -8.16 -13.85
N VAL A 368 -13.27 -9.19 -13.48
CA VAL A 368 -14.20 -9.17 -12.37
C VAL A 368 -13.47 -9.50 -11.08
N HIS A 369 -13.85 -8.80 -10.00
CA HIS A 369 -13.43 -9.13 -8.65
C HIS A 369 -13.93 -10.53 -8.30
N CYS A 370 -13.06 -11.36 -7.74
CA CYS A 370 -13.44 -12.71 -7.29
C CYS A 370 -14.45 -12.68 -6.12
N SER A 371 -14.70 -11.51 -5.51
CA SER A 371 -15.81 -11.29 -4.56
C SER A 371 -17.19 -11.03 -5.20
N GLN A 372 -17.31 -10.85 -6.53
CA GLN A 372 -18.61 -10.59 -7.17
C GLN A 372 -19.40 -11.88 -7.42
N GLU A 373 -20.47 -12.08 -6.63
CA GLU A 373 -21.36 -13.24 -6.63
C GLU A 373 -22.09 -13.55 -7.95
N GLN A 374 -22.32 -12.54 -8.79
CA GLN A 374 -23.27 -12.63 -9.92
C GLN A 374 -22.83 -13.62 -11.03
N TYR A 375 -21.60 -14.14 -10.98
CA TYR A 375 -21.02 -15.01 -12.00
C TYR A 375 -20.38 -16.28 -11.44
N VAL A 376 -20.73 -16.66 -10.19
CA VAL A 376 -19.97 -17.62 -9.37
C VAL A 376 -20.40 -19.08 -9.52
N GLU A 377 -21.57 -19.40 -10.08
CA GLU A 377 -22.00 -20.80 -10.18
C GLU A 377 -21.02 -21.62 -11.07
N ASP A 378 -20.16 -22.41 -10.42
CA ASP A 378 -19.19 -23.35 -10.95
C ASP A 378 -18.13 -22.80 -11.94
N ASP A 379 -17.61 -21.58 -11.70
CA ASP A 379 -16.51 -21.05 -12.51
C ASP A 379 -15.13 -21.59 -12.07
N GLU A 380 -14.59 -22.52 -12.86
CA GLU A 380 -13.27 -23.13 -12.64
C GLU A 380 -12.14 -22.10 -12.53
N GLN A 381 -12.21 -20.97 -13.26
CA GLN A 381 -11.16 -19.95 -13.19
C GLN A 381 -11.17 -19.22 -11.85
N GLN A 382 -12.33 -18.98 -11.26
CA GLN A 382 -12.42 -18.37 -9.93
C GLN A 382 -11.74 -19.27 -8.90
N HIS A 383 -12.06 -20.57 -8.95
CA HIS A 383 -11.45 -21.59 -8.10
C HIS A 383 -9.92 -21.64 -8.25
N GLN A 384 -9.41 -21.55 -9.48
CA GLN A 384 -7.98 -21.53 -9.75
C GLN A 384 -7.31 -20.23 -9.27
N ALA A 385 -7.91 -19.06 -9.53
CA ALA A 385 -7.39 -17.77 -9.07
C ALA A 385 -7.35 -17.68 -7.54
N VAL A 386 -8.41 -18.14 -6.88
CA VAL A 386 -8.50 -18.23 -5.42
C VAL A 386 -7.50 -19.26 -4.87
N GLY A 387 -7.25 -20.36 -5.59
CA GLY A 387 -6.25 -21.36 -5.24
C GLY A 387 -4.83 -20.82 -5.04
N ILE A 388 -4.48 -19.73 -5.73
CA ILE A 388 -3.20 -19.02 -5.59
C ILE A 388 -2.93 -18.61 -4.14
N ILE A 389 -3.98 -18.29 -3.36
CA ILE A 389 -3.84 -17.91 -1.95
C ILE A 389 -3.11 -18.98 -1.13
N SER A 390 -3.37 -20.25 -1.43
CA SER A 390 -2.73 -21.40 -0.79
C SER A 390 -1.50 -21.92 -1.55
N ASP A 391 -1.58 -22.00 -2.89
CA ASP A 391 -0.56 -22.66 -3.71
C ASP A 391 0.72 -21.85 -3.84
N LEU A 392 0.60 -20.51 -3.89
CA LEU A 392 1.76 -19.65 -4.11
C LEU A 392 2.73 -19.62 -2.91
N PRO A 393 2.28 -19.44 -1.65
CA PRO A 393 3.18 -19.55 -0.50
C PRO A 393 3.95 -20.88 -0.49
N ILE A 394 3.27 -22.00 -0.76
CA ILE A 394 3.88 -23.33 -0.85
C ILE A 394 4.97 -23.35 -1.93
N ALA A 395 4.66 -22.89 -3.14
CA ALA A 395 5.61 -22.87 -4.24
C ALA A 395 6.84 -21.99 -3.94
N ILE A 396 6.63 -20.83 -3.32
CA ILE A 396 7.73 -19.94 -2.88
C ILE A 396 8.64 -20.67 -1.89
N HIS A 397 8.04 -21.33 -0.89
CA HIS A 397 8.78 -22.09 0.11
C HIS A 397 9.58 -23.25 -0.53
N GLN A 398 8.96 -24.03 -1.41
CA GLN A 398 9.61 -25.12 -2.12
C GLN A 398 10.76 -24.65 -3.03
N ALA A 399 10.65 -23.44 -3.58
CA ALA A 399 11.72 -22.83 -4.37
C ALA A 399 12.88 -22.31 -3.50
N GLY A 400 12.75 -22.30 -2.17
CA GLY A 400 13.73 -21.77 -1.23
C GLY A 400 13.54 -20.29 -0.88
N GLY A 401 12.43 -19.67 -1.30
CA GLY A 401 12.04 -18.33 -0.89
C GLY A 401 11.43 -18.31 0.52
N VAL A 402 11.45 -17.14 1.15
CA VAL A 402 10.90 -16.94 2.50
C VAL A 402 9.87 -15.82 2.48
N VAL A 403 8.65 -16.10 2.94
CA VAL A 403 7.61 -15.10 3.16
C VAL A 403 7.64 -14.68 4.63
N ASN A 404 8.03 -13.43 4.92
CA ASN A 404 8.02 -12.91 6.30
C ASN A 404 6.83 -12.00 6.59
N ALA A 405 6.15 -11.51 5.57
CA ALA A 405 4.95 -10.71 5.71
C ALA A 405 3.93 -11.16 4.68
N PHE A 406 2.69 -11.31 5.12
CA PHE A 406 1.58 -11.73 4.29
C PHE A 406 0.43 -10.76 4.46
N GLN A 407 -0.02 -10.20 3.35
CA GLN A 407 -1.16 -9.32 3.31
C GLN A 407 -2.21 -9.89 2.36
N LEU A 408 -3.40 -10.10 2.89
CA LEU A 408 -4.55 -10.51 2.11
C LEU A 408 -5.57 -9.38 2.14
N SER A 409 -5.40 -8.49 1.17
CA SER A 409 -6.27 -7.35 0.88
C SER A 409 -7.49 -7.86 0.12
N TYR A 410 -8.32 -8.62 0.82
CA TYR A 410 -9.49 -9.27 0.24
C TYR A 410 -10.71 -9.04 1.14
N ALA A 411 -11.90 -8.92 0.56
CA ALA A 411 -13.17 -9.08 1.27
C ALA A 411 -13.31 -10.52 1.79
N LEU A 412 -12.56 -10.83 2.84
CA LEU A 412 -12.22 -12.18 3.28
C LEU A 412 -13.45 -13.04 3.61
N LEU A 413 -14.55 -12.50 4.09
CA LEU A 413 -15.50 -13.31 4.84
C LEU A 413 -16.82 -13.67 4.16
N ALA A 414 -17.05 -13.30 2.91
CA ALA A 414 -18.34 -13.57 2.27
C ALA A 414 -18.31 -14.70 1.21
N HIS A 415 -17.35 -14.71 0.28
CA HIS A 415 -17.40 -15.59 -0.92
C HIS A 415 -16.11 -16.29 -1.39
N PRO A 416 -14.92 -15.68 -1.28
CA PRO A 416 -13.69 -16.30 -1.79
C PRO A 416 -13.19 -17.41 -0.88
N LEU A 417 -13.47 -17.28 0.41
CA LEU A 417 -13.15 -18.28 1.41
C LEU A 417 -14.12 -19.48 1.32
N SER A 418 -15.39 -19.29 0.94
CA SER A 418 -16.24 -20.43 0.54
C SER A 418 -15.73 -21.08 -0.73
N ALA A 419 -15.35 -20.30 -1.75
CA ALA A 419 -14.72 -20.83 -2.97
C ALA A 419 -13.40 -21.57 -2.67
N MET A 420 -12.57 -21.10 -1.72
CA MET A 420 -11.41 -21.85 -1.22
C MET A 420 -11.81 -23.16 -0.57
N ALA A 421 -12.94 -23.15 0.12
CA ALA A 421 -13.39 -24.28 0.90
C ALA A 421 -14.11 -25.36 0.10
N ASP A 422 -14.54 -25.00 -1.11
CA ASP A 422 -15.06 -25.93 -2.14
C ASP A 422 -13.93 -26.55 -2.98
N LEU A 423 -12.67 -26.13 -2.78
CA LEU A 423 -11.50 -26.75 -3.43
C LEU A 423 -11.17 -28.10 -2.78
N PRO A 424 -10.78 -29.12 -3.58
CA PRO A 424 -10.39 -30.43 -3.07
C PRO A 424 -9.15 -30.36 -2.16
N SER A 425 -8.93 -31.42 -1.37
CA SER A 425 -7.94 -31.52 -0.28
C SER A 425 -6.68 -30.68 -0.50
N ARG A 426 -6.54 -29.61 0.27
CA ARG A 426 -5.38 -28.70 0.22
C ARG A 426 -4.29 -29.18 1.15
N ASP A 427 -3.05 -28.88 0.76
CA ASP A 427 -1.85 -29.15 1.53
C ASP A 427 -1.66 -28.10 2.64
N TRP A 428 -2.47 -28.20 3.70
CA TRP A 428 -2.38 -27.28 4.85
C TRP A 428 -1.05 -27.42 5.61
N GLU A 429 -0.43 -28.60 5.56
CA GLU A 429 0.93 -28.80 6.08
C GLU A 429 1.94 -27.97 5.29
N GLY A 430 1.83 -27.97 3.95
CA GLY A 430 2.61 -27.10 3.08
C GLY A 430 2.38 -25.62 3.35
N VAL A 431 1.12 -25.19 3.55
CA VAL A 431 0.81 -23.79 3.91
C VAL A 431 1.45 -23.42 5.24
N ASN A 432 1.34 -24.30 6.25
CA ASN A 432 1.99 -24.11 7.55
C ASN A 432 3.51 -23.99 7.40
N ALA A 433 4.15 -24.90 6.66
CA ALA A 433 5.58 -24.86 6.40
C ALA A 433 6.01 -23.56 5.68
N ALA A 434 5.22 -23.10 4.71
CA ALA A 434 5.48 -21.85 3.98
C ALA A 434 5.42 -20.61 4.87
N PHE A 435 4.56 -20.62 5.89
CA PHE A 435 4.37 -19.49 6.80
C PHE A 435 5.09 -19.64 8.15
N GLN A 436 5.94 -20.66 8.35
CA GLN A 436 6.68 -20.83 9.61
C GLN A 436 7.50 -19.62 10.03
N GLN A 437 8.01 -18.82 9.07
CA GLN A 437 8.81 -17.62 9.33
C GLN A 437 8.00 -16.31 9.24
N LEU A 438 6.67 -16.41 9.19
CA LEU A 438 5.78 -15.25 9.08
C LEU A 438 5.88 -14.38 10.33
N LYS A 439 6.16 -13.10 10.14
CA LYS A 439 6.26 -12.07 11.17
C LYS A 439 5.09 -11.11 11.16
N VAL A 440 4.55 -10.81 9.98
CA VAL A 440 3.45 -9.87 9.83
C VAL A 440 2.32 -10.54 9.08
N LEU A 441 1.15 -10.56 9.70
CA LEU A 441 -0.10 -10.95 9.07
C LEU A 441 -1.04 -9.76 9.03
N ASN A 442 -1.44 -9.36 7.83
CA ASN A 442 -2.34 -8.22 7.64
C ASN A 442 -3.53 -8.59 6.77
N MET A 443 -4.72 -8.53 7.36
CA MET A 443 -5.99 -8.81 6.72
C MET A 443 -6.95 -7.64 7.03
N PRO A 444 -6.72 -6.47 6.40
CA PRO A 444 -7.43 -5.26 6.75
C PRO A 444 -8.84 -5.27 6.16
N ARG A 445 -9.74 -4.48 6.76
CA ARG A 445 -11.06 -4.21 6.18
C ARG A 445 -10.92 -3.50 4.85
N ILE A 446 -11.42 -4.10 3.79
CA ILE A 446 -11.57 -3.41 2.50
C ILE A 446 -12.99 -2.89 2.38
N GLN A 447 -13.23 -1.59 2.24
CA GLN A 447 -14.59 -1.11 2.01
C GLN A 447 -15.14 -1.65 0.67
N VAL A 448 -15.97 -2.69 0.71
CA VAL A 448 -16.75 -3.13 -0.45
C VAL A 448 -18.15 -2.54 -0.35
N HIS A 449 -18.61 -1.92 -1.43
CA HIS A 449 -19.86 -1.15 -1.47
C HIS A 449 -21.12 -2.00 -1.69
N ARG A 450 -21.02 -3.33 -1.73
CA ARG A 450 -22.19 -4.21 -1.92
C ARG A 450 -22.58 -4.92 -0.64
N ARG A 451 -23.88 -4.91 -0.37
CA ARG A 451 -24.54 -5.67 0.69
C ARG A 451 -24.51 -7.14 0.28
N GLN A 452 -23.66 -7.94 0.89
CA GLN A 452 -23.69 -9.39 0.73
C GLN A 452 -24.42 -9.94 1.94
N GLU A 453 -25.50 -10.68 1.71
CA GLU A 453 -26.05 -11.48 2.79
C GLU A 453 -25.08 -12.64 3.03
N PRO A 454 -24.56 -12.82 4.25
CA PRO A 454 -23.65 -13.92 4.53
C PRO A 454 -24.41 -15.23 4.30
N SER A 455 -24.14 -15.85 3.16
CA SER A 455 -24.56 -17.23 2.91
C SER A 455 -23.99 -18.10 4.03
N SER A 456 -24.84 -18.92 4.65
CA SER A 456 -24.41 -19.74 5.79
C SER A 456 -23.40 -20.77 5.29
N LEU A 457 -22.12 -20.59 5.62
CA LEU A 457 -21.06 -21.55 5.29
C LEU A 457 -21.44 -22.96 5.79
N SER A 458 -21.25 -23.96 4.94
CA SER A 458 -21.42 -25.36 5.31
C SER A 458 -20.42 -25.76 6.41
N LYS A 459 -20.68 -26.87 7.11
CA LYS A 459 -19.75 -27.37 8.14
C LYS A 459 -18.36 -27.69 7.55
N THR A 460 -18.33 -28.26 6.35
CA THR A 460 -17.09 -28.55 5.62
C THR A 460 -16.36 -27.26 5.28
N GLN A 461 -17.10 -26.25 4.79
CA GLN A 461 -16.48 -24.99 4.41
C GLN A 461 -15.82 -24.28 5.60
N LYS A 462 -16.53 -24.25 6.75
CA LYS A 462 -15.99 -23.71 8.01
C LYS A 462 -14.73 -24.44 8.44
N LYS A 463 -14.71 -25.78 8.37
CA LYS A 463 -13.54 -26.58 8.73
C LYS A 463 -12.33 -26.22 7.85
N THR A 464 -12.50 -26.15 6.53
CA THR A 464 -11.41 -25.76 5.62
C THR A 464 -10.83 -24.39 5.98
N LEU A 465 -11.69 -23.42 6.29
CA LEU A 465 -11.23 -22.10 6.71
C LEU A 465 -10.49 -22.14 8.04
N ASP A 466 -11.02 -22.89 9.00
CA ASP A 466 -10.35 -23.08 10.28
C ASP A 466 -8.97 -23.72 10.09
N ASP A 467 -8.83 -24.72 9.21
CA ASP A 467 -7.56 -25.37 8.88
C ASP A 467 -6.57 -24.38 8.22
N TYR A 468 -7.04 -23.56 7.26
CA TYR A 468 -6.23 -22.52 6.63
C TYR A 468 -5.74 -21.46 7.62
N PHE A 469 -6.64 -20.90 8.44
CA PHE A 469 -6.26 -19.90 9.43
C PHE A 469 -5.37 -20.49 10.52
N SER A 470 -5.59 -21.76 10.90
CA SER A 470 -4.70 -22.47 11.81
C SER A 470 -3.27 -22.55 11.25
N ALA A 471 -3.13 -22.89 9.96
CA ALA A 471 -1.83 -22.91 9.30
C ALA A 471 -1.19 -21.51 9.26
N LEU A 472 -1.95 -20.47 8.88
CA LEU A 472 -1.46 -19.10 8.75
C LEU A 472 -1.04 -18.46 10.09
N LEU A 473 -1.77 -18.77 11.17
CA LEU A 473 -1.57 -18.20 12.50
C LEU A 473 -0.60 -18.99 13.38
N SER A 474 -0.11 -20.15 12.91
CA SER A 474 0.73 -21.07 13.68
C SER A 474 2.16 -20.57 13.94
N SER A 475 2.63 -19.56 13.18
CA SER A 475 3.99 -19.05 13.29
C SER A 475 4.30 -18.48 14.67
N GLN A 476 5.38 -18.98 15.29
CA GLN A 476 5.91 -18.49 16.57
C GLN A 476 6.68 -17.16 16.43
N HIS A 477 6.89 -16.72 15.19
CA HIS A 477 7.61 -15.49 14.85
C HIS A 477 6.69 -14.30 14.58
N LEU A 478 5.37 -14.46 14.74
CA LEU A 478 4.42 -13.37 14.54
C LEU A 478 4.69 -12.21 15.52
N GLU A 479 4.99 -11.06 14.94
CA GLU A 479 5.23 -9.78 15.61
C GLU A 479 4.04 -8.83 15.43
N GLU A 480 3.31 -8.95 14.31
CA GLU A 480 2.13 -8.13 14.02
C GLU A 480 1.02 -8.96 13.40
N VAL A 481 -0.17 -8.85 13.98
CA VAL A 481 -1.38 -9.52 13.49
C VAL A 481 -2.52 -8.52 13.43
N ILE A 482 -3.01 -8.26 12.21
CA ILE A 482 -4.20 -7.46 11.95
C ILE A 482 -5.21 -8.35 11.23
N ILE A 483 -6.36 -8.58 11.85
CA ILE A 483 -7.46 -9.34 11.25
C ILE A 483 -8.75 -8.55 11.43
N ASP A 484 -9.33 -8.10 10.33
CA ASP A 484 -10.67 -7.53 10.35
C ASP A 484 -11.67 -8.56 9.82
N GLY A 485 -12.41 -9.13 10.77
CA GLY A 485 -13.49 -10.06 10.50
C GLY A 485 -14.87 -9.41 10.34
N THR A 486 -14.96 -8.08 10.24
CA THR A 486 -16.26 -7.39 10.25
C THR A 486 -17.02 -7.71 8.98
N PRO A 487 -18.22 -8.33 9.05
CA PRO A 487 -19.01 -8.60 7.87
C PRO A 487 -19.42 -7.30 7.17
N TYR A 488 -19.55 -7.36 5.86
CA TYR A 488 -19.97 -6.22 5.04
C TYR A 488 -21.46 -5.97 5.16
N THR A 489 -21.87 -5.15 6.12
CA THR A 489 -23.23 -4.61 6.16
C THR A 489 -23.20 -3.08 6.15
N THR A 490 -24.19 -2.48 5.49
CA THR A 490 -24.36 -1.02 5.41
C THR A 490 -25.01 -0.42 6.67
N GLY A 491 -24.98 -1.13 7.80
CA GLY A 491 -25.51 -0.65 9.08
C GLY A 491 -25.02 -1.51 10.23
N TRP A 492 -24.42 -0.87 11.24
CA TRP A 492 -23.93 -1.53 12.46
C TRP A 492 -25.06 -2.10 13.34
N ALA A 493 -26.31 -1.65 13.13
CA ALA A 493 -27.41 -1.90 14.04
C ALA A 493 -27.95 -3.34 14.05
N ASP A 494 -27.91 -4.06 12.91
CA ASP A 494 -28.69 -5.30 12.74
C ASP A 494 -27.87 -6.50 12.21
N ILE A 495 -26.61 -6.63 12.61
CA ILE A 495 -25.80 -7.81 12.24
C ILE A 495 -26.09 -8.96 13.22
N PRO A 496 -26.71 -10.08 12.81
CA PRO A 496 -26.94 -11.21 13.70
C PRO A 496 -25.61 -11.78 14.22
N ALA A 497 -25.55 -12.17 15.51
CA ALA A 497 -24.34 -12.75 16.11
C ALA A 497 -23.79 -13.98 15.35
N THR A 498 -24.64 -14.67 14.58
CA THR A 498 -24.31 -15.83 13.77
C THR A 498 -23.46 -15.53 12.53
N THR A 499 -23.33 -14.26 12.12
CA THR A 499 -22.53 -13.86 10.95
C THR A 499 -21.10 -13.48 11.29
N TRP A 500 -20.76 -13.46 12.58
CA TRP A 500 -19.42 -13.15 13.05
C TRP A 500 -18.50 -14.35 12.83
N SER A 501 -17.26 -14.08 12.45
CA SER A 501 -16.28 -15.14 12.19
C SER A 501 -15.99 -15.95 13.46
N SER A 502 -16.00 -17.28 13.36
CA SER A 502 -15.76 -18.23 14.47
C SER A 502 -14.28 -18.40 14.85
N LEU A 503 -13.39 -17.53 14.32
CA LEU A 503 -11.95 -17.55 14.57
C LEU A 503 -11.58 -17.47 16.05
N GLY A 504 -12.48 -17.01 16.92
CA GLY A 504 -12.25 -16.94 18.36
C GLY A 504 -11.78 -18.26 18.99
N ARG A 505 -12.28 -19.41 18.50
CA ARG A 505 -11.82 -20.71 19.00
C ARG A 505 -10.36 -20.99 18.67
N LEU A 506 -9.93 -20.66 17.46
CA LEU A 506 -8.55 -20.86 17.02
C LEU A 506 -7.62 -19.93 17.78
N LEU A 507 -7.97 -18.64 17.84
CA LEU A 507 -7.18 -17.62 18.49
C LEU A 507 -6.96 -17.91 19.98
N GLY A 508 -7.97 -18.43 20.69
CA GLY A 508 -7.84 -18.75 22.10
C GLY A 508 -6.85 -19.88 22.43
N GLY A 509 -6.42 -20.66 21.44
CA GLY A 509 -5.43 -21.73 21.61
C GLY A 509 -4.03 -21.39 21.10
N ILE A 510 -3.82 -20.18 20.57
CA ILE A 510 -2.57 -19.78 19.93
C ILE A 510 -1.75 -18.89 20.86
N SER A 511 -0.45 -19.13 20.89
CA SER A 511 0.52 -18.33 21.63
C SER A 511 1.52 -17.70 20.66
N TRP A 512 1.67 -16.37 20.73
CA TRP A 512 2.61 -15.59 19.93
C TRP A 512 3.64 -14.90 20.85
N PRO A 513 4.75 -15.56 21.16
CA PRO A 513 5.71 -15.05 22.14
C PRO A 513 6.42 -13.76 21.71
N GLN A 514 6.35 -13.39 20.41
CA GLN A 514 7.02 -12.21 19.84
C GLN A 514 6.06 -11.08 19.44
N ILE A 515 4.76 -11.18 19.78
CA ILE A 515 3.74 -10.23 19.36
C ILE A 515 4.01 -8.82 19.93
N LYS A 516 3.99 -7.81 19.06
CA LYS A 516 4.24 -6.38 19.35
C LYS A 516 3.01 -5.52 19.05
N SER A 517 2.29 -5.88 18.00
CA SER A 517 1.12 -5.17 17.50
C SER A 517 0.00 -6.18 17.22
N PHE A 518 -1.19 -5.87 17.71
CA PHE A 518 -2.36 -6.72 17.51
C PHE A 518 -3.61 -5.89 17.30
N LYS A 519 -4.37 -6.25 16.27
CA LYS A 519 -5.68 -5.67 15.98
C LYS A 519 -6.65 -6.74 15.50
N LEU A 520 -7.72 -6.92 16.25
CA LEU A 520 -8.89 -7.68 15.83
C LEU A 520 -10.13 -6.78 15.78
N SER A 521 -10.94 -6.99 14.77
CA SER A 521 -12.29 -6.44 14.63
C SER A 521 -13.21 -7.52 14.06
N GLY A 522 -14.50 -7.50 14.40
CA GLY A 522 -15.49 -8.37 13.74
C GLY A 522 -15.38 -9.88 14.03
N ILE A 523 -14.70 -10.30 15.10
CA ILE A 523 -14.53 -11.71 15.47
C ILE A 523 -15.32 -12.00 16.74
N SER A 524 -16.10 -13.09 16.74
CA SER A 524 -16.81 -13.55 17.94
C SER A 524 -15.88 -14.41 18.80
N MET A 525 -15.76 -14.07 20.08
CA MET A 525 -14.97 -14.79 21.07
C MET A 525 -15.74 -14.93 22.39
N THR A 526 -15.61 -16.07 23.04
CA THR A 526 -16.00 -16.24 24.45
C THR A 526 -14.95 -15.61 25.37
N GLN A 527 -15.32 -15.32 26.63
CA GLN A 527 -14.38 -14.81 27.62
C GLN A 527 -13.15 -15.72 27.79
N THR A 528 -13.36 -17.04 27.91
CA THR A 528 -12.27 -18.00 28.08
C THR A 528 -11.30 -18.02 26.89
N GLN A 529 -11.81 -17.85 25.66
CA GLN A 529 -10.96 -17.75 24.46
C GLN A 529 -10.13 -16.47 24.45
N MET A 530 -10.72 -15.37 24.91
CA MET A 530 -10.01 -14.10 25.02
C MET A 530 -8.91 -14.20 26.10
N GLU A 531 -9.23 -14.74 27.26
CA GLU A 531 -8.26 -14.98 28.34
C GLU A 531 -7.11 -15.88 27.87
N GLY A 532 -7.41 -16.99 27.16
CA GLY A 532 -6.41 -17.89 26.61
C GLY A 532 -5.47 -17.22 25.61
N LEU A 533 -6.00 -16.37 24.71
CA LEU A 533 -5.21 -15.62 23.74
C LEU A 533 -4.19 -14.69 24.42
N PHE A 534 -4.57 -14.01 25.50
CA PHE A 534 -3.72 -13.02 26.18
C PHE A 534 -2.86 -13.60 27.31
N GLN A 535 -3.05 -14.87 27.69
CA GLN A 535 -2.42 -15.48 28.86
C GLN A 535 -0.88 -15.43 28.80
N ASP A 536 -0.30 -15.55 27.60
CA ASP A 536 1.15 -15.61 27.38
C ASP A 536 1.77 -14.26 26.97
N TRP A 537 0.97 -13.20 26.86
CA TRP A 537 1.44 -11.94 26.30
C TRP A 537 2.24 -11.16 27.33
N ARG A 538 3.56 -11.12 27.13
CA ARG A 538 4.45 -10.29 27.96
C ARG A 538 4.32 -8.84 27.51
N VAL A 539 3.76 -7.99 28.37
CA VAL A 539 3.67 -6.54 28.12
C VAL A 539 5.09 -5.95 28.14
N GLY A 540 5.73 -5.89 26.98
CA GLY A 540 7.00 -5.20 26.78
C GLY A 540 6.81 -3.69 26.59
N ALA A 541 7.80 -2.89 26.98
CA ALA A 541 7.83 -1.45 26.71
C ALA A 541 7.76 -1.20 25.19
N GLY A 542 6.74 -0.45 24.73
CA GLY A 542 6.53 -0.12 23.31
C GLY A 542 5.41 -0.89 22.59
N SER A 543 4.75 -1.83 23.26
CA SER A 543 3.61 -2.57 22.69
C SER A 543 2.39 -1.66 22.48
N LYS A 544 1.74 -1.76 21.32
CA LYS A 544 0.48 -1.04 21.02
C LYS A 544 -0.62 -2.07 20.79
N TRP A 545 -1.62 -2.05 21.65
CA TRP A 545 -2.75 -2.97 21.59
C TRP A 545 -4.01 -2.18 21.29
N TRP A 546 -4.72 -2.55 20.21
CA TRP A 546 -6.02 -1.97 19.88
C TRP A 546 -7.01 -3.10 19.62
N MET A 547 -7.92 -3.29 20.57
CA MET A 547 -9.00 -4.25 20.45
C MET A 547 -10.32 -3.48 20.45
N SER A 548 -11.06 -3.59 19.35
CA SER A 548 -12.44 -3.11 19.29
C SER A 548 -13.34 -4.32 19.45
N CYS A 549 -13.59 -4.72 20.69
CA CYS A 549 -14.60 -5.71 21.02
C CYS A 549 -15.91 -5.00 21.33
N GLU A 550 -16.96 -5.26 20.55
CA GLU A 550 -18.32 -5.04 21.04
C GLU A 550 -18.65 -6.17 22.00
N GLN A 551 -18.60 -5.89 23.31
CA GLN A 551 -19.20 -6.76 24.31
C GLN A 551 -20.74 -6.67 24.16
N ARG A 552 -21.38 -7.83 24.00
CA ARG A 552 -22.82 -8.00 24.21
C ARG A 552 -23.06 -9.07 25.26
#